data_AF-A0A2E7EH96-F1
#
_entry.id   AF-A0A2E7EH96-F1
#
_cell.length_a   1.000
_cell.length_b   1.000
_cell.length_c   1.000
_cell.angle_alpha   90.00
_cell.angle_beta   90.00
_cell.angle_gamma   90.00
#
_symmetry.space_group_name_H-M   'P 1'
#
loop_
_entity.id
_entity.type
_entity.pdbx_description
1 polymer ?
#
loop_
_entity_poly.entity_id
_entity_poly.type
_entity_poly.pdbx_seq_one_letter_code
_entity_poly.pdbx_strand_id
1 'polypeptide(L)'
;MKTRSQFATQAFIRERNSSMSELPQTTHRNLKFNNGSAIGMSHRWHKGQYCSILTKAGIVGCGIYALDTPAEFGQAIAIAKGTPDNPLCEPEDLYEATIVGCTPQAEKIGISLGMTGREAVELMLQAELDD
;
A
#
# COMPACT_ATOMS: atom_id res chain seq x y z
N MET A 1 -18.92 -42.27 9.22
CA MET A 1 -17.98 -41.91 10.31
C MET A 1 -16.76 -41.27 9.66
N LYS A 2 -16.68 -39.92 9.62
CA LYS A 2 -15.58 -39.19 8.97
C LYS A 2 -14.39 -39.08 9.95
N THR A 3 -13.17 -39.33 9.47
CA THR A 3 -11.96 -39.43 10.30
C THR A 3 -11.54 -38.07 10.88
N ARG A 4 -10.88 -38.07 12.04
CA ARG A 4 -10.38 -36.87 12.75
C ARG A 4 -9.53 -35.93 11.87
N SER A 5 -8.88 -36.46 10.83
CA SER A 5 -8.08 -35.69 9.87
C SER A 5 -8.94 -34.76 8.99
N GLN A 6 -10.17 -35.14 8.62
CA GLN A 6 -11.04 -34.32 7.76
C GLN A 6 -11.63 -33.11 8.48
N PHE A 7 -11.80 -33.17 9.81
CA PHE A 7 -12.27 -32.02 10.61
C PHE A 7 -11.22 -30.92 10.74
N ALA A 8 -9.93 -31.28 10.86
CA ALA A 8 -8.84 -30.32 10.98
C ALA A 8 -8.63 -29.51 9.68
N THR A 9 -8.76 -30.15 8.51
CA THR A 9 -8.62 -29.47 7.21
C THR A 9 -9.79 -28.54 6.92
N GLN A 10 -11.00 -28.90 7.35
CA GLN A 10 -12.20 -28.08 7.11
C GLN A 10 -12.29 -26.87 8.06
N ALA A 11 -11.73 -26.98 9.27
CA ALA A 11 -11.56 -25.83 10.18
C ALA A 11 -10.48 -24.85 9.68
N PHE A 12 -9.33 -25.34 9.20
CA PHE A 12 -8.26 -24.50 8.63
C PHE A 12 -8.66 -23.79 7.32
N ILE A 13 -9.51 -24.42 6.50
CA ILE A 13 -10.06 -23.81 5.28
C ILE A 13 -11.18 -22.82 5.62
N ARG A 14 -11.97 -23.06 6.69
CA ARG A 14 -12.97 -22.10 7.18
C ARG A 14 -12.36 -20.87 7.83
N GLU A 15 -11.23 -20.98 8.52
CA GLU A 15 -10.58 -19.82 9.15
C GLU A 15 -9.94 -18.86 8.14
N ARG A 16 -9.55 -19.33 6.94
CA ARG A 16 -9.11 -18.43 5.85
C ARG A 16 -10.26 -17.79 5.07
N ASN A 17 -11.49 -18.27 5.25
CA ASN A 17 -12.68 -17.80 4.54
C ASN A 17 -13.78 -17.27 5.49
N SER A 18 -13.47 -17.00 6.76
CA SER A 18 -14.43 -16.47 7.74
C SER A 18 -14.09 -15.05 8.16
N SER A 19 -14.15 -14.16 7.18
CA SER A 19 -14.68 -12.82 7.37
C SER A 19 -15.22 -12.41 6.01
N MET A 20 -16.52 -12.60 5.79
CA MET A 20 -17.23 -11.65 4.93
C MET A 20 -17.05 -10.31 5.63
N SER A 21 -15.98 -9.57 5.30
CA SER A 21 -15.70 -8.30 5.94
C SER A 21 -16.88 -7.38 5.62
N GLU A 22 -17.66 -7.03 6.65
CA GLU A 22 -18.67 -5.99 6.51
C GLU A 22 -17.97 -4.71 6.01
N LEU A 23 -18.48 -4.16 4.91
CA LEU A 23 -18.03 -2.88 4.41
C LEU A 23 -18.74 -1.77 5.19
N PRO A 24 -18.06 -0.66 5.52
CA PRO A 24 -16.68 -0.34 5.17
C PRO A 24 -15.66 -1.06 6.06
N GLN A 25 -14.51 -1.38 5.47
CA GLN A 25 -13.39 -1.98 6.20
C GLN A 25 -12.17 -1.06 6.12
N THR A 26 -11.48 -0.90 7.24
CA THR A 26 -10.16 -0.28 7.33
C THR A 26 -9.21 -1.20 8.09
N THR A 27 -7.96 -1.22 7.66
CA THR A 27 -6.87 -1.93 8.33
C THR A 27 -5.61 -1.08 8.25
N HIS A 28 -4.77 -1.17 9.27
CA HIS A 28 -3.44 -0.60 9.24
C HIS A 28 -2.46 -1.54 9.96
N ARG A 29 -1.19 -1.48 9.58
CA ARG A 29 -0.13 -2.29 10.19
C ARG A 29 1.23 -1.65 10.00
N ASN A 30 2.15 -1.94 10.91
CA ASN A 30 3.55 -1.54 10.77
C ASN A 30 4.23 -2.45 9.75
N LEU A 31 4.92 -1.83 8.79
CA LEU A 31 5.72 -2.49 7.77
C LEU A 31 7.20 -2.26 8.04
N LYS A 32 8.03 -3.26 7.71
CA LYS A 32 9.49 -3.22 7.90
C LYS A 32 10.19 -3.09 6.55
N PHE A 33 11.16 -2.20 6.53
CA PHE A 33 12.01 -1.85 5.40
C PHE A 33 13.46 -1.81 5.87
N ASN A 34 14.40 -1.76 4.91
CA ASN A 34 15.82 -1.69 5.23
C ASN A 34 16.15 -0.35 5.92
N ASN A 35 15.51 0.73 5.50
CA ASN A 35 15.74 2.09 6.01
C ASN A 35 14.80 2.50 7.16
N GLY A 36 13.99 1.58 7.68
CA GLY A 36 13.13 1.86 8.85
C GLY A 36 11.78 1.17 8.83
N SER A 37 10.76 1.87 9.29
CA SER A 37 9.38 1.36 9.32
C SER A 37 8.39 2.40 8.83
N ALA A 38 7.34 1.90 8.19
CA ALA A 38 6.23 2.70 7.65
C ALA A 38 4.90 2.12 8.14
N ILE A 39 3.81 2.87 7.97
CA ILE A 39 2.45 2.42 8.27
C ILE A 39 1.76 2.06 6.95
N GLY A 40 1.48 0.78 6.76
CA GLY A 40 0.66 0.30 5.65
C GLY A 40 -0.82 0.44 6.01
N MET A 41 -1.64 0.90 5.06
CA MET A 41 -3.08 1.07 5.21
C MET A 41 -3.83 0.43 4.04
N SER A 42 -5.00 -0.14 4.32
CA SER A 42 -5.94 -0.61 3.31
C SER A 42 -7.37 -0.27 3.73
N HIS A 43 -8.14 0.26 2.77
CA HIS A 43 -9.53 0.65 2.94
C HIS A 43 -10.38 0.05 1.84
N ARG A 44 -11.58 -0.42 2.19
CA ARG A 44 -12.54 -1.03 1.27
C ARG A 44 -13.94 -0.50 1.52
N TRP A 45 -14.68 -0.23 0.45
CA TRP A 45 -16.09 0.15 0.46
C TRP A 45 -16.81 -0.44 -0.75
N HIS A 46 -18.10 -0.17 -0.88
CA HIS A 46 -18.87 -0.67 -2.02
C HIS A 46 -18.27 -0.14 -3.34
N LYS A 47 -17.77 -1.07 -4.18
CA LYS A 47 -17.13 -0.80 -5.48
C LYS A 47 -15.83 0.00 -5.42
N GLY A 48 -15.15 0.03 -4.29
CA GLY A 48 -13.87 0.71 -4.23
C GLY A 48 -12.96 0.23 -3.12
N GLN A 49 -11.68 0.50 -3.34
CA GLN A 49 -10.61 0.19 -2.43
C GLN A 49 -9.46 1.16 -2.66
N TYR A 50 -8.64 1.35 -1.63
CA TYR A 50 -7.32 1.92 -1.80
C TYR A 50 -6.36 1.38 -0.76
N CYS A 51 -5.09 1.34 -1.11
CA CYS A 51 -4.01 1.04 -0.18
C CYS A 51 -2.88 2.05 -0.32
N SER A 52 -2.12 2.22 0.76
CA SER A 52 -0.98 3.13 0.81
C SER A 52 0.02 2.72 1.88
N ILE A 53 1.24 3.20 1.74
CA ILE A 53 2.32 3.10 2.71
C ILE A 53 2.71 4.53 3.10
N LEU A 54 2.51 4.86 4.36
CA LEU A 54 2.80 6.16 4.95
C LEU A 54 4.16 6.15 5.66
N THR A 55 5.01 7.09 5.28
CA THR A 55 6.29 7.39 5.94
C THR A 55 6.23 8.78 6.59
N LYS A 56 7.30 9.20 7.28
CA LYS A 56 7.41 10.59 7.77
C LYS A 56 7.49 11.59 6.61
N ALA A 57 8.15 11.22 5.51
CA ALA A 57 8.41 12.11 4.39
C ALA A 57 7.25 12.23 3.40
N GLY A 58 6.42 11.18 3.29
CA GLY A 58 5.41 11.12 2.24
C GLY A 58 4.63 9.80 2.18
N ILE A 59 3.87 9.65 1.11
CA ILE A 59 3.01 8.48 0.85
C ILE A 59 3.36 7.82 -0.48
N VAL A 60 3.51 6.50 -0.46
CA VAL A 60 3.41 5.66 -1.65
C VAL A 60 2.00 5.08 -1.68
N GLY A 61 1.20 5.43 -2.70
CA GLY A 61 -0.22 5.09 -2.77
C GLY A 61 -0.60 4.39 -4.07
N CYS A 62 -1.75 3.72 -4.08
CA CYS A 62 -2.37 3.28 -5.33
C CYS A 62 -2.95 4.47 -6.11
N GLY A 63 -3.44 4.23 -7.34
CA GLY A 63 -3.89 5.26 -8.28
C GLY A 63 -5.12 6.12 -7.91
N ILE A 64 -5.59 6.14 -6.65
CA ILE A 64 -6.76 6.93 -6.25
C ILE A 64 -6.42 8.40 -5.91
N TYR A 65 -5.16 8.69 -5.57
CA TYR A 65 -4.75 10.03 -5.17
C TYR A 65 -4.54 10.91 -6.41
N ALA A 66 -5.07 12.14 -6.37
CA ALA A 66 -4.71 13.17 -7.32
C ALA A 66 -3.32 13.72 -6.96
N LEU A 67 -2.44 13.91 -7.95
CA LEU A 67 -1.07 14.39 -7.74
C LEU A 67 -0.97 15.92 -7.67
N ASP A 68 -1.91 16.62 -8.30
CA ASP A 68 -1.95 18.09 -8.36
C ASP A 68 -2.10 18.72 -6.97
N THR A 69 -3.10 18.26 -6.21
CA THR A 69 -3.44 18.78 -4.89
C THR A 69 -2.26 18.65 -3.91
N PRO A 70 -1.68 17.47 -3.64
CA PRO A 70 -0.53 17.36 -2.73
C PRO A 70 0.71 18.10 -3.24
N ALA A 71 0.89 18.26 -4.55
CA ALA A 71 1.99 19.03 -5.10
C ALA A 71 1.90 20.52 -4.74
N GLU A 72 0.70 21.10 -4.71
CA GLU A 72 0.48 22.50 -4.27
C GLU A 72 0.93 22.73 -2.82
N PHE A 73 0.84 21.71 -1.97
CA PHE A 73 1.27 21.76 -0.57
C PHE A 73 2.69 21.23 -0.33
N GLY A 74 3.46 20.95 -1.40
CA GLY A 74 4.83 20.45 -1.28
C GLY A 74 4.93 19.05 -0.67
N GLN A 75 3.87 18.25 -0.71
CA GLN A 75 3.87 16.89 -0.15
C GLN A 75 4.56 15.91 -1.11
N ALA A 76 5.35 14.97 -0.57
CA ALA A 76 5.94 13.89 -1.35
C ALA A 76 4.94 12.74 -1.53
N ILE A 77 4.42 12.56 -2.75
CA ILE A 77 3.52 11.46 -3.10
C ILE A 77 4.08 10.72 -4.30
N ALA A 78 4.08 9.39 -4.23
CA ALA A 78 4.38 8.51 -5.36
C ALA A 78 3.21 7.54 -5.59
N ILE A 79 2.84 7.34 -6.85
CA ILE A 79 1.63 6.60 -7.24
C ILE A 79 2.03 5.35 -8.00
N ALA A 80 1.69 4.20 -7.41
CA ALA A 80 1.74 2.91 -8.07
C ALA A 80 0.40 2.58 -8.73
N LYS A 81 0.44 1.89 -9.88
CA LYS A 81 -0.76 1.54 -10.64
C LYS A 81 -0.97 0.04 -10.72
N GLY A 82 -2.12 -0.41 -10.21
CA GLY A 82 -2.66 -1.74 -10.47
C GLY A 82 -3.42 -1.81 -11.78
N THR A 83 -3.87 -3.01 -12.13
CA THR A 83 -4.75 -3.26 -13.28
C THR A 83 -6.06 -3.89 -12.81
N PRO A 84 -7.11 -3.95 -13.65
CA PRO A 84 -8.30 -4.71 -13.31
C PRO A 84 -8.02 -6.19 -13.00
N ASP A 85 -7.03 -6.79 -13.66
CA ASP A 85 -6.64 -8.19 -13.45
C ASP A 85 -5.75 -8.38 -12.21
N ASN A 86 -5.01 -7.34 -11.81
CA ASN A 86 -4.17 -7.32 -10.60
C ASN A 86 -4.35 -5.99 -9.84
N PRO A 87 -5.44 -5.84 -9.07
CA PRO A 87 -5.73 -4.62 -8.33
C PRO A 87 -4.87 -4.54 -7.06
N LEU A 88 -4.47 -3.31 -6.69
CA LEU A 88 -3.73 -3.05 -5.45
C LEU A 88 -4.73 -2.98 -4.29
N CYS A 89 -4.73 -3.97 -3.42
CA CYS A 89 -5.72 -4.19 -2.35
C CYS A 89 -5.13 -3.98 -0.96
N GLU A 90 -3.93 -4.51 -0.72
CA GLU A 90 -3.18 -4.47 0.53
C GLU A 90 -1.93 -3.60 0.34
N PRO A 91 -1.39 -2.99 1.41
CA PRO A 91 -0.22 -2.15 1.27
C PRO A 91 1.00 -2.91 0.73
N GLU A 92 1.12 -4.21 0.98
CA GLU A 92 2.17 -5.07 0.43
C GLU A 92 2.09 -5.23 -1.10
N ASP A 93 0.92 -5.04 -1.72
CA ASP A 93 0.79 -5.07 -3.19
C ASP A 93 1.58 -3.93 -3.84
N LEU A 94 1.87 -2.86 -3.09
CA LEU A 94 2.68 -1.74 -3.56
C LEU A 94 4.17 -2.09 -3.68
N TYR A 95 4.65 -3.15 -3.04
CA TYR A 95 6.08 -3.45 -3.00
C TYR A 95 6.68 -3.62 -4.39
N GLU A 96 6.01 -4.38 -5.26
CA GLU A 96 6.48 -4.66 -6.62
C GLU A 96 5.73 -3.83 -7.68
N ALA A 97 4.71 -3.07 -7.27
CA ALA A 97 3.95 -2.25 -8.19
C ALA A 97 4.78 -1.07 -8.70
N THR A 98 4.70 -0.82 -10.01
CA THR A 98 5.47 0.24 -10.66
C THR A 98 4.89 1.62 -10.37
N ILE A 99 5.76 2.56 -10.00
CA ILE A 99 5.46 3.98 -9.88
C ILE A 99 5.23 4.57 -11.27
N VAL A 100 4.05 5.16 -11.47
CA VAL A 100 3.61 5.77 -12.74
C VAL A 100 3.38 7.28 -12.63
N GLY A 101 3.54 7.85 -11.43
CA GLY A 101 3.46 9.29 -11.20
C GLY A 101 3.99 9.66 -9.83
N CYS A 102 4.53 10.86 -9.70
CA CYS A 102 5.03 11.40 -8.44
C CYS A 102 4.91 12.92 -8.41
N THR A 103 4.88 13.50 -7.21
CA THR A 103 4.92 14.96 -7.03
C THR A 103 6.35 15.48 -7.20
N PRO A 104 6.55 16.78 -7.48
CA PRO A 104 7.89 17.37 -7.55
C PRO A 104 8.71 17.18 -6.27
N GLN A 105 8.07 17.14 -5.09
CA GLN A 105 8.79 16.87 -3.85
C GLN A 105 9.28 15.42 -3.75
N ALA A 106 8.49 14.45 -4.23
CA ALA A 106 8.93 13.05 -4.32
C ALA A 106 10.09 12.90 -5.32
N GLU A 107 10.08 13.63 -6.43
CA GLU A 107 11.19 13.64 -7.40
C GLU A 107 12.49 14.16 -6.79
N LYS A 108 12.43 15.22 -5.95
CA LYS A 108 13.61 15.74 -5.22
C LYS A 108 14.21 14.72 -4.25
N ILE A 109 13.39 13.83 -3.69
CA ILE A 109 13.83 12.71 -2.83
C ILE A 109 14.50 11.59 -3.67
N GLY A 110 14.48 11.70 -4.99
CA GLY A 110 15.09 10.74 -5.93
C GLY A 110 14.12 9.70 -6.47
N ILE A 111 12.82 9.81 -6.19
CA ILE A 111 11.81 8.90 -6.73
C ILE A 111 11.61 9.20 -8.21
N SER A 112 11.54 8.17 -9.03
CA SER A 112 11.34 8.29 -10.47
C SER A 112 10.34 7.25 -11.00
N LEU A 113 9.78 7.54 -12.17
CA LEU A 113 8.87 6.62 -12.85
C LEU A 113 9.58 5.31 -13.19
N GLY A 114 8.87 4.19 -13.08
CA GLY A 114 9.43 2.87 -13.33
C GLY A 114 10.03 2.19 -12.10
N MET A 115 10.31 2.92 -11.02
CA MET A 115 10.67 2.33 -9.73
C MET A 115 9.53 1.45 -9.19
N THR A 116 9.88 0.47 -8.38
CA THR A 116 8.94 -0.26 -7.54
C THR A 116 8.47 0.60 -6.37
N GLY A 117 7.28 0.33 -5.83
CA GLY A 117 6.82 1.05 -4.64
C GLY A 117 7.71 0.79 -3.42
N ARG A 118 8.36 -0.39 -3.31
CA ARG A 118 9.35 -0.65 -2.26
C ARG A 118 10.55 0.29 -2.37
N GLU A 119 11.13 0.47 -3.56
CA GLU A 119 12.25 1.42 -3.77
C GLU A 119 11.84 2.85 -3.40
N ALA A 120 10.63 3.26 -3.80
CA ALA A 120 10.11 4.58 -3.45
C ALA A 120 9.96 4.78 -1.93
N VAL A 121 9.46 3.77 -1.20
CA VAL A 121 9.36 3.83 0.27
C VAL A 121 10.74 3.90 0.92
N GLU A 122 11.71 3.12 0.44
CA GLU A 122 13.07 3.12 0.97
C GLU A 122 13.72 4.52 0.83
N LEU A 123 13.49 5.21 -0.29
CA LEU A 123 13.94 6.60 -0.49
C LEU A 123 13.23 7.58 0.46
N MET A 124 11.91 7.46 0.62
CA MET A 124 11.16 8.29 1.57
C MET A 124 11.61 8.10 3.02
N LEU A 125 12.01 6.89 3.41
CA LEU A 125 12.52 6.61 4.75
C LEU A 125 13.93 7.17 5.00
N GLN A 126 14.70 7.43 3.95
CA GLN A 126 16.02 8.07 4.03
C GLN A 126 15.98 9.59 3.88
N ALA A 127 14.86 10.16 3.43
CA ALA A 127 14.76 11.58 3.12
C ALA A 127 15.03 12.44 4.37
N GLU A 128 15.97 13.38 4.22
CA GLU A 128 16.10 14.50 5.15
C GLU A 128 14.94 15.46 4.93
N LEU A 129 14.28 15.87 6.02
CA LEU A 129 13.14 16.77 5.97
C LEU A 129 13.61 18.16 6.34
N ASP A 130 13.48 19.08 5.40
CA ASP A 130 13.67 20.51 5.67
C ASP A 130 12.39 21.02 6.38
N ASP A 131 12.54 21.45 7.64
CA ASP A 131 11.47 22.06 8.45
C ASP A 131 11.21 23.52 8.05
#